data_AF-A0A1M3JZZ7-F1
#
_entry.id   AF-A0A1M3JZZ7-F1
#
_cell.length_a   1.000
_cell.length_b   1.000
_cell.length_c   1.000
_cell.angle_alpha   90.00
_cell.angle_beta   90.00
_cell.angle_gamma   90.00
#
_symmetry.space_group_name_H-M   'P 1'
#
loop_
_entity.id
_entity.type
_entity.pdbx_description
1 polymer ?
#
loop_
_entity_poly.entity_id
_entity_poly.type
_entity_poly.pdbx_seq_one_letter_code
_entity_poly.pdbx_strand_id
1 'polypeptide(L)'
;MINERKAQSAVWGLLTILILVVVTGGLVDIYRLYAARNWAYSVAQEAALAGASRGRDWDTVLNSGFIQLDQAVASTEAQNIVNSAMQARGITGYTSAIRVLPDPLGGTVSGFPPRPVRLGEGLSDWSSNEPAVGVYLEVPVQWTILDIFGINLKTIRVFASAGVAQ
;
A
#
# COMPACT_ATOMS: atom_id res chain seq x y z
N MET A 1 10.73 -5.55 58.28
CA MET A 1 11.76 -6.19 57.41
C MET A 1 11.22 -7.23 56.42
N ILE A 2 10.61 -8.36 56.80
CA ILE A 2 10.12 -9.37 55.83
C ILE A 2 8.98 -8.83 54.94
N ASN A 3 8.03 -8.06 55.51
CA ASN A 3 6.92 -7.49 54.75
C ASN A 3 7.36 -6.38 53.78
N GLU A 4 8.36 -5.56 54.14
CA GLU A 4 8.95 -4.56 53.22
C GLU A 4 9.67 -5.21 52.04
N ARG A 5 10.40 -6.31 52.26
CA ARG A 5 11.03 -7.08 51.18
C ARG A 5 10.00 -7.68 50.23
N LYS A 6 8.87 -8.19 50.74
CA LYS A 6 7.75 -8.71 49.92
C LYS A 6 7.07 -7.59 49.10
N ALA A 7 6.86 -6.42 49.69
CA ALA A 7 6.30 -5.26 49.00
C ALA A 7 7.25 -4.77 47.89
N GLN A 8 8.55 -4.69 48.17
CA GLN A 8 9.56 -4.29 47.19
C GLN A 8 9.66 -5.29 46.03
N SER A 9 9.64 -6.60 46.30
CA SER A 9 9.63 -7.61 45.24
C SER A 9 8.36 -7.57 44.39
N ALA A 10 7.21 -7.27 44.99
CA ALA A 10 5.96 -7.13 44.25
C ALA A 10 5.98 -5.91 43.31
N VAL A 11 6.53 -4.78 43.77
CA VAL A 11 6.71 -3.58 42.94
C VAL A 11 7.65 -3.85 41.77
N TRP A 12 8.79 -4.51 42.00
CA TRP A 12 9.71 -4.91 40.94
C TRP A 12 9.08 -5.89 39.94
N GLY A 13 8.29 -6.85 40.43
CA GLY A 13 7.54 -7.77 39.57
C GLY A 13 6.55 -7.04 38.67
N LEU A 14 5.76 -6.11 39.23
CA LEU A 14 4.82 -5.29 38.47
C LEU A 14 5.54 -4.44 37.41
N LEU A 15 6.62 -3.76 37.79
CA LEU A 15 7.43 -2.94 36.88
C LEU A 15 7.98 -3.78 35.72
N THR A 16 8.47 -4.98 36.00
CA THR A 16 9.01 -5.89 34.99
C THR A 16 7.92 -6.34 34.02
N ILE A 17 6.73 -6.70 34.53
CA ILE A 17 5.58 -7.06 33.70
C ILE A 17 5.18 -5.89 32.79
N LEU A 18 5.09 -4.67 33.33
CA LEU A 18 4.74 -3.48 32.54
C LEU A 18 5.76 -3.23 31.42
N ILE A 19 7.06 -3.37 31.69
CA ILE A 19 8.10 -3.24 30.66
C ILE A 19 7.91 -4.30 29.57
N LEU A 20 7.69 -5.57 29.94
CA LEU A 20 7.48 -6.64 28.98
C LEU A 20 6.24 -6.41 28.12
N VAL A 21 5.15 -5.89 28.69
CA VAL A 21 3.94 -5.52 27.95
C VAL A 21 4.25 -4.43 26.92
N VAL A 22 5.00 -3.39 27.30
CA VAL A 22 5.39 -2.31 26.39
C VAL A 22 6.26 -2.82 25.25
N VAL A 23 7.27 -3.63 25.55
CA VAL A 23 8.17 -4.22 24.54
C VAL A 23 7.38 -5.13 23.59
N THR A 24 6.54 -6.02 24.12
CA THR A 24 5.76 -6.96 23.31
C THR A 24 4.75 -6.24 22.43
N GLY A 25 4.02 -5.25 22.97
CA GLY A 25 3.09 -4.47 22.17
C GLY A 25 3.79 -3.63 21.10
N GLY A 26 5.00 -3.10 21.38
CA GLY A 26 5.83 -2.44 20.39
C GLY A 26 6.23 -3.38 19.24
N LEU A 27 6.61 -4.63 19.54
CA LEU A 27 6.93 -5.64 18.52
C LEU A 27 5.70 -6.00 17.67
N VAL A 28 4.53 -6.17 18.29
CA VAL A 28 3.26 -6.43 17.58
C VAL A 28 2.93 -5.29 16.62
N ASP A 29 3.11 -4.05 17.07
CA ASP A 29 2.87 -2.86 16.28
C ASP A 29 3.80 -2.76 15.06
N ILE A 30 5.10 -3.04 15.24
CA ILE A 30 6.06 -3.09 14.13
C ILE A 30 5.67 -4.19 13.14
N TYR A 31 5.33 -5.38 13.64
CA TYR A 31 4.90 -6.49 12.79
C TYR A 31 3.66 -6.13 11.97
N ARG A 32 2.65 -5.51 12.59
CA ARG A 32 1.43 -5.04 11.91
C ARG A 32 1.74 -4.02 10.83
N LEU A 33 2.68 -3.11 11.06
CA LEU A 33 3.12 -2.16 10.03
C LEU A 33 3.72 -2.87 8.82
N TYR A 34 4.64 -3.80 9.03
CA TYR A 34 5.26 -4.56 7.94
C TYR A 34 4.24 -5.42 7.19
N ALA A 35 3.37 -6.11 7.91
CA ALA A 35 2.30 -6.92 7.33
C ALA A 35 1.33 -6.08 6.49
N ALA A 36 0.93 -4.90 7.00
CA ALA A 36 0.07 -3.97 6.27
C ALA A 36 0.77 -3.45 5.01
N ARG A 37 2.06 -3.09 5.09
CA ARG A 37 2.83 -2.59 3.95
C ARG A 37 2.97 -3.63 2.85
N ASN A 38 3.37 -4.85 3.18
CA ASN A 38 3.51 -5.93 2.20
C ASN A 38 2.18 -6.27 1.53
N TRP A 39 1.11 -6.32 2.31
CA TRP A 39 -0.22 -6.50 1.77
C TRP A 39 -0.66 -5.35 0.85
N ALA A 40 -0.41 -4.09 1.22
CA ALA A 40 -0.78 -2.97 0.37
C ALA A 40 -0.01 -3.00 -0.97
N TYR A 41 1.27 -3.41 -0.95
CA TYR A 41 2.02 -3.65 -2.18
C TYR A 41 1.42 -4.75 -3.03
N SER A 42 1.01 -5.89 -2.44
CA SER A 42 0.37 -6.96 -3.20
C SER A 42 -0.94 -6.50 -3.83
N VAL A 43 -1.75 -5.72 -3.12
CA VAL A 43 -2.99 -5.13 -3.65
C VAL A 43 -2.71 -4.14 -4.78
N ALA A 44 -1.73 -3.25 -4.60
CA ALA A 44 -1.37 -2.28 -5.64
C ALA A 44 -0.87 -2.99 -6.92
N GLN A 45 -0.05 -4.04 -6.75
CA GLN A 45 0.46 -4.84 -7.86
C GLN A 45 -0.65 -5.62 -8.56
N GLU A 46 -1.54 -6.25 -7.81
CA GLU A 46 -2.69 -6.98 -8.36
C GLU A 46 -3.65 -6.05 -9.10
N ALA A 47 -3.91 -4.86 -8.53
CA ALA A 47 -4.73 -3.84 -9.18
C ALA A 47 -4.10 -3.34 -10.48
N ALA A 48 -2.79 -3.08 -10.48
CA ALA A 48 -2.06 -2.67 -11.68
C ALA A 48 -2.12 -3.77 -12.75
N LEU A 49 -1.90 -5.03 -12.37
CA LEU A 49 -1.95 -6.18 -13.27
C LEU A 49 -3.36 -6.40 -13.84
N ALA A 50 -4.40 -6.30 -13.00
CA ALA A 50 -5.79 -6.42 -13.44
C ALA A 50 -6.16 -5.31 -14.43
N GLY A 51 -5.78 -4.06 -14.14
CA GLY A 51 -5.97 -2.93 -15.05
C GLY A 51 -5.23 -3.14 -16.39
N ALA A 52 -3.97 -3.56 -16.35
CA ALA A 52 -3.16 -3.79 -17.55
C ALA A 52 -3.64 -4.99 -18.39
N SER A 53 -4.16 -6.04 -17.75
CA SER A 53 -4.61 -7.25 -18.44
C SER A 53 -6.02 -7.12 -19.01
N ARG A 54 -6.96 -6.54 -18.24
CA ARG A 54 -8.37 -6.41 -18.63
C ARG A 54 -8.66 -5.11 -19.36
N GLY A 55 -7.82 -4.09 -19.22
CA GLY A 55 -7.94 -2.81 -19.91
C GLY A 55 -7.38 -2.79 -21.34
N ARG A 56 -6.99 -3.95 -21.90
CA ARG A 56 -6.48 -4.03 -23.28
C ARG A 56 -7.55 -3.64 -24.28
N ASP A 57 -7.23 -2.69 -25.14
CA ASP A 57 -8.08 -2.33 -26.27
C ASP A 57 -7.85 -3.31 -27.43
N TRP A 58 -8.66 -4.37 -27.46
CA TRP A 58 -8.57 -5.39 -28.49
C TRP A 58 -8.96 -4.91 -29.88
N ASP A 59 -9.82 -3.89 -29.99
CA ASP A 59 -10.22 -3.35 -31.29
C ASP A 59 -9.04 -2.61 -31.93
N THR A 60 -8.34 -1.78 -31.17
CA THR A 60 -7.12 -1.13 -31.65
C THR A 60 -6.00 -2.13 -31.92
N VAL A 61 -5.86 -3.18 -31.12
CA VAL A 61 -4.88 -4.27 -31.38
C VAL A 61 -5.15 -4.96 -32.71
N LEU A 62 -6.42 -5.30 -33.01
CA LEU A 62 -6.80 -6.00 -34.23
C LEU A 62 -6.61 -5.13 -35.48
N ASN A 63 -6.83 -3.81 -35.37
CA ASN A 63 -6.76 -2.89 -36.50
C ASN A 63 -5.35 -2.32 -36.75
N SER A 64 -4.55 -2.12 -35.69
CA SER A 64 -3.24 -1.46 -35.79
C SER A 64 -2.05 -2.39 -35.54
N GLY A 65 -2.27 -3.55 -34.93
CA GLY A 65 -1.20 -4.47 -34.50
C GLY A 65 -0.44 -4.01 -33.26
N PHE A 66 -0.76 -2.85 -32.69
CA PHE A 66 -0.13 -2.32 -31.47
C PHE A 66 -0.99 -2.55 -30.24
N ILE A 67 -0.35 -2.94 -29.13
CA ILE A 67 -1.02 -3.03 -27.83
C ILE A 67 -1.25 -1.62 -27.30
N GLN A 68 -2.51 -1.34 -26.97
CA GLN A 68 -2.95 -0.12 -26.28
C GLN A 68 -3.86 -0.48 -25.12
N LEU A 69 -4.00 0.45 -24.18
CA LEU A 69 -4.97 0.33 -23.09
C LEU A 69 -6.12 1.32 -23.31
N ASP A 70 -7.35 0.81 -23.13
CA ASP A 70 -8.48 1.68 -22.84
C ASP A 70 -8.30 2.21 -21.43
N GLN A 71 -8.03 3.51 -21.33
CA GLN A 71 -7.79 4.19 -20.06
C GLN A 71 -8.97 4.07 -19.08
N ALA A 72 -10.22 4.11 -19.58
CA ALA A 72 -11.40 4.05 -18.73
C ALA A 72 -11.59 2.63 -18.17
N VAL A 73 -11.45 1.61 -19.02
CA VAL A 73 -11.55 0.20 -18.60
C VAL A 73 -10.41 -0.16 -17.65
N ALA A 74 -9.16 0.16 -18.01
CA ALA A 74 -7.98 -0.12 -17.20
C ALA A 74 -8.07 0.52 -15.80
N SER A 75 -8.50 1.79 -15.73
CA SER A 75 -8.68 2.48 -14.45
C SER A 75 -9.81 1.89 -13.62
N THR A 76 -10.92 1.49 -14.25
CA THR A 76 -12.08 0.92 -13.56
C THR A 76 -11.73 -0.44 -12.95
N GLU A 77 -11.07 -1.30 -13.72
CA GLU A 77 -10.65 -2.63 -13.25
C GLU A 77 -9.65 -2.54 -12.10
N ALA A 78 -8.65 -1.66 -12.20
CA ALA A 78 -7.71 -1.42 -11.11
C ALA A 78 -8.43 -0.89 -9.85
N GLN A 79 -9.38 0.02 -10.01
CA GLN A 79 -10.16 0.57 -8.88
C GLN A 79 -11.04 -0.51 -8.23
N ASN A 80 -11.61 -1.42 -9.02
CA ASN A 80 -12.43 -2.53 -8.50
C ASN A 80 -11.62 -3.48 -7.60
N ILE A 81 -10.39 -3.83 -7.99
CA ILE A 81 -9.50 -4.64 -7.14
C ILE A 81 -9.18 -3.91 -5.84
N VAL A 82 -8.81 -2.63 -5.91
CA VAL A 82 -8.53 -1.83 -4.71
C VAL A 82 -9.74 -1.80 -3.78
N ASN A 83 -10.93 -1.48 -4.31
CA ASN A 83 -12.15 -1.39 -3.51
C ASN A 83 -12.49 -2.74 -2.86
N SER A 84 -12.42 -3.84 -3.62
CA SER A 84 -12.67 -5.19 -3.12
C SER A 84 -11.70 -5.55 -1.99
N ALA A 85 -10.41 -5.29 -2.18
CA ALA A 85 -9.39 -5.59 -1.17
C ALA A 85 -9.56 -4.77 0.13
N MET A 86 -9.93 -3.49 0.01
CA MET A 86 -10.17 -2.63 1.17
C MET A 86 -11.44 -3.05 1.92
N GLN A 87 -12.52 -3.38 1.19
CA GLN A 87 -13.76 -3.89 1.78
C GLN A 87 -13.54 -5.23 2.49
N ALA A 88 -12.79 -6.15 1.89
CA ALA A 88 -12.48 -7.45 2.49
C ALA A 88 -11.73 -7.33 3.84
N ARG A 89 -10.96 -6.25 4.03
CA ARG A 89 -10.29 -5.95 5.31
C ARG A 89 -11.04 -4.96 6.20
N GLY A 90 -12.20 -4.46 5.77
CA GLY A 90 -12.95 -3.43 6.50
C GLY A 90 -12.20 -2.10 6.67
N ILE A 91 -11.27 -1.79 5.76
CA ILE A 91 -10.46 -0.56 5.83
C ILE A 91 -11.28 0.60 5.28
N THR A 92 -11.43 1.65 6.08
CA THR A 92 -12.08 2.91 5.71
C THR A 92 -11.05 4.03 5.68
N GLY A 93 -11.31 5.10 4.92
CA GLY A 93 -10.43 6.28 4.86
C GLY A 93 -9.11 6.07 4.11
N TYR A 94 -9.02 5.06 3.24
CA TYR A 94 -7.89 4.92 2.31
C TYR A 94 -7.99 5.93 1.17
N THR A 95 -6.85 6.26 0.56
CA THR A 95 -6.78 7.06 -0.68
C THR A 95 -6.15 6.20 -1.77
N SER A 96 -6.74 6.19 -2.95
CA SER A 96 -6.16 5.55 -4.13
C SER A 96 -6.00 6.57 -5.26
N ALA A 97 -4.89 6.49 -5.99
CA ALA A 97 -4.71 7.24 -7.23
C ALA A 97 -4.21 6.28 -8.31
N ILE A 98 -4.94 6.22 -9.41
CA ILE A 98 -4.64 5.32 -10.53
C ILE A 98 -4.32 6.19 -11.76
N ARG A 99 -3.28 5.81 -12.48
CA ARG A 99 -2.88 6.44 -13.75
C ARG A 99 -2.61 5.36 -14.78
N VAL A 100 -2.93 5.67 -16.03
CA VAL A 100 -2.76 4.75 -17.16
C VAL A 100 -1.93 5.49 -18.19
N LEU A 101 -0.92 4.80 -18.71
CA LEU A 101 -0.19 5.15 -19.91
C LEU A 101 -0.77 4.26 -21.02
N PRO A 102 -1.64 4.78 -21.90
CA PRO A 102 -2.33 3.96 -22.89
C PRO A 102 -1.51 3.68 -24.15
N ASP A 103 -0.54 4.54 -24.43
CA ASP A 103 0.19 4.55 -25.69
C ASP A 103 1.13 3.34 -25.84
N PRO A 104 1.29 2.77 -27.05
CA PRO A 104 2.15 1.61 -27.30
C PRO A 104 3.63 1.83 -26.96
N LEU A 105 4.08 3.08 -27.01
CA LEU A 105 5.46 3.48 -26.70
C LEU A 105 5.62 3.91 -25.23
N GLY A 106 4.56 3.76 -24.44
CA GLY A 106 4.47 4.26 -23.07
C GLY A 106 4.46 5.78 -23.01
N GLY A 107 5.02 6.33 -21.95
CA GLY A 107 5.03 7.76 -21.68
C GLY A 107 5.48 8.07 -20.27
N THR A 108 5.31 9.33 -19.86
CA THR A 108 5.62 9.80 -18.52
C THR A 108 4.44 10.54 -17.93
N VAL A 109 4.05 10.16 -16.71
CA VAL A 109 3.09 10.89 -15.90
C VAL A 109 3.85 11.70 -14.87
N SER A 110 3.85 13.03 -15.02
CA SER A 110 4.46 13.90 -14.04
C SER A 110 3.58 14.07 -12.80
N GLY A 111 4.22 14.25 -11.63
CA GLY A 111 3.55 14.36 -10.33
C GLY A 111 2.95 13.04 -9.82
N PHE A 112 3.29 11.89 -10.42
CA PHE A 112 2.81 10.58 -10.00
C PHE A 112 3.98 9.62 -9.68
N PRO A 113 3.98 8.95 -8.50
CA PRO A 113 2.97 9.01 -7.46
C PRO A 113 2.86 10.40 -6.77
N PRO A 114 1.69 10.76 -6.21
CA PRO A 114 1.45 12.10 -5.62
C PRO A 114 2.34 12.41 -4.42
N ARG A 115 2.89 11.38 -3.78
CA ARG A 115 3.89 11.50 -2.73
C ARG A 115 4.99 10.48 -2.97
N PRO A 116 6.25 10.84 -2.68
CA PRO A 116 7.37 9.94 -2.88
C PRO A 116 7.20 8.65 -2.06
N VAL A 117 7.44 7.52 -2.70
CA VAL A 117 7.47 6.19 -2.08
C VAL A 117 8.91 5.71 -2.13
N ARG A 118 9.41 5.19 -1.00
CA ARG A 118 10.86 5.01 -0.69
C ARG A 118 11.63 3.98 -1.54
N LEU A 119 11.18 3.64 -2.75
CA LEU A 119 11.76 2.57 -3.58
C LEU A 119 12.04 2.95 -5.04
N GLY A 120 12.03 4.23 -5.42
CA GLY A 120 12.48 4.66 -6.76
C GLY A 120 13.09 6.06 -6.74
N GLU A 121 14.14 6.28 -7.54
CA GLU A 121 14.83 7.58 -7.66
C GLU A 121 13.99 8.65 -8.40
N GLY A 122 12.81 8.29 -8.92
CA GLY A 122 11.85 9.23 -9.50
C GLY A 122 11.02 9.93 -8.42
N LEU A 123 11.52 11.05 -7.92
CA LEU A 123 10.79 11.98 -7.04
C LEU A 123 9.58 12.58 -7.78
N SER A 124 8.47 11.84 -7.78
CA SER A 124 7.17 12.27 -8.32
C SER A 124 6.96 12.18 -9.83
N ASP A 125 7.79 11.53 -10.63
CA ASP A 125 7.43 11.24 -12.04
C ASP A 125 7.49 9.72 -12.29
N TRP A 126 6.46 9.19 -12.95
CA TRP A 126 6.39 7.77 -13.33
C TRP A 126 6.45 7.66 -14.85
N SER A 127 7.45 6.96 -15.35
CA SER A 127 7.61 6.67 -16.77
C SER A 127 7.53 5.17 -17.07
N SER A 128 6.98 4.84 -18.22
CA SER A 128 7.01 3.50 -18.81
C SER A 128 7.35 3.61 -20.30
N ASN A 129 7.99 2.59 -20.86
CA ASN A 129 8.27 2.46 -22.29
C ASN A 129 7.23 1.60 -23.03
N GLU A 130 6.17 1.23 -22.33
CA GLU A 130 5.08 0.37 -22.77
C GLU A 130 3.75 0.88 -22.19
N PRO A 131 2.59 0.48 -22.75
CA PRO A 131 1.31 0.73 -22.11
C PRO A 131 1.35 0.15 -20.69
N ALA A 132 0.92 0.91 -19.71
CA ALA A 132 1.02 0.51 -18.32
C ALA A 132 -0.04 1.13 -17.43
N VAL A 133 -0.33 0.47 -16.31
CA VAL A 133 -1.19 0.97 -15.24
C VAL A 133 -0.37 1.13 -13.97
N GLY A 134 -0.44 2.31 -13.37
CA GLY A 134 0.21 2.65 -12.12
C GLY A 134 -0.83 2.89 -11.03
N VAL A 135 -0.65 2.23 -9.89
CA VAL A 135 -1.56 2.28 -8.75
C VAL A 135 -0.82 2.75 -7.52
N TYR A 136 -1.31 3.86 -6.96
CA TYR A 136 -0.85 4.43 -5.70
C TYR A 136 -1.92 4.24 -4.62
N LEU A 137 -1.51 3.79 -3.44
CA LEU A 137 -2.39 3.61 -2.28
C LEU A 137 -1.82 4.26 -1.03
N GLU A 138 -2.68 4.98 -0.31
CA GLU A 138 -2.48 5.37 1.09
C GLU A 138 -3.47 4.62 1.96
N VAL A 139 -2.97 3.80 2.88
CA VAL A 139 -3.81 2.95 3.75
C VAL A 139 -3.53 3.29 5.21
N PRO A 140 -4.56 3.55 6.04
CA PRO A 140 -4.38 3.73 7.47
C PRO A 140 -4.01 2.40 8.13
N VAL A 141 -3.07 2.44 9.08
CA VAL A 141 -2.71 1.28 9.92
C VAL A 141 -3.21 1.53 11.34
N GLN A 142 -3.88 0.54 11.92
CA GLN A 142 -4.30 0.55 13.32
C GLN A 142 -3.17 0.04 14.22
N TRP A 143 -2.90 0.77 15.31
CA TRP A 143 -1.84 0.46 16.26
C TRP A 143 -2.45 -0.01 17.58
N THR A 144 -1.63 -0.66 18.40
CA THR A 144 -2.08 -1.20 19.67
C THR A 144 -1.48 -0.39 20.81
N ILE A 145 -0.15 -0.34 20.90
CA ILE A 145 0.54 0.35 22.00
C ILE A 145 0.85 1.80 21.63
N LEU A 146 1.11 2.07 20.35
CA LEU A 146 1.45 3.42 19.90
C LEU A 146 0.24 4.35 19.83
N ASP A 147 -0.98 3.81 19.82
CA ASP A 147 -2.21 4.58 20.04
C ASP A 147 -2.34 5.04 21.51
N ILE A 148 -1.88 4.22 22.46
CA ILE A 148 -1.84 4.60 23.90
C ILE A 148 -0.92 5.81 24.13
N PHE A 149 0.12 5.96 23.31
CA PHE A 149 1.03 7.11 23.31
C PHE A 149 0.53 8.29 22.45
N GLY A 150 -0.69 8.24 21.92
CA GLY A 150 -1.32 9.34 21.18
C GLY A 150 -0.79 9.54 19.76
N ILE A 151 -0.20 8.52 19.12
CA ILE A 151 0.30 8.63 17.75
C ILE A 151 -0.81 8.32 16.75
N ASN A 152 -1.65 9.32 16.49
CA ASN A 152 -3.00 9.17 15.93
C ASN A 152 -3.14 8.78 14.45
N LEU A 153 -2.14 8.96 13.58
CA LEU A 153 -2.31 8.60 12.16
C LEU A 153 -1.01 8.16 11.53
N LYS A 154 -0.96 6.88 11.16
CA LYS A 154 0.18 6.28 10.49
C LYS A 154 -0.30 5.56 9.25
N THR A 155 -0.23 6.31 8.16
CA THR A 155 -0.59 5.84 6.82
C THR A 155 0.60 5.15 6.17
N ILE A 156 0.42 3.96 5.64
CA ILE A 156 1.37 3.37 4.70
C ILE A 156 1.09 3.91 3.30
N ARG A 157 2.15 4.11 2.53
CA ARG A 157 2.08 4.57 1.15
C ARG A 157 2.80 3.56 0.27
N VAL A 158 2.14 3.12 -0.78
CA VAL A 158 2.69 2.15 -1.72
C VAL A 158 2.38 2.58 -3.15
N PHE A 159 3.27 2.22 -4.05
CA PHE A 159 3.12 2.41 -5.49
C PHE A 159 3.55 1.12 -6.17
N ALA A 160 2.78 0.69 -7.16
CA ALA A 160 3.12 -0.40 -8.06
C ALA A 160 2.63 -0.06 -9.47
N SER A 161 3.33 -0.57 -10.47
CA SER A 161 2.94 -0.44 -11.86
C SER A 161 3.08 -1.78 -12.59
N ALA A 162 2.22 -2.00 -13.58
CA ALA A 162 2.26 -3.17 -14.45
C ALA A 162 2.08 -2.72 -15.90
N GLY A 163 2.95 -3.19 -16.78
CA GLY A 163 2.87 -2.97 -18.22
C GLY A 163 2.26 -4.14 -18.97
N VAL A 164 2.08 -3.95 -20.29
CA VAL A 164 1.39 -4.89 -21.17
C VAL A 164 2.29 -5.48 -22.27
N ALA A 165 3.51 -4.98 -22.47
CA ALA A 165 4.37 -5.40 -23.57
C ALA A 165 5.18 -6.67 -23.24
N GLN A 166 4.91 -7.67 -24.11
CA GLN A 166 5.56 -8.97 -24.35
C GLN A 166 5.78 -9.91 -23.17
#